data_AF-A0A5A8A0G5-F1
#
_entry.id   AF-A0A5A8A0G5-F1
#
_cell.length_a   1.000
_cell.length_b   1.000
_cell.length_c   1.000
_cell.angle_alpha   90.00
_cell.angle_beta   90.00
_cell.angle_gamma   90.00
#
_symmetry.space_group_name_H-M   'P 1'
#
loop_
_entity.id
_entity.type
_entity.pdbx_description
1 polymer ?
#
loop_
_entity_poly.entity_id
_entity_poly.type
_entity_poly.pdbx_seq_one_letter_code
_entity_poly.pdbx_strand_id
1 'polypeptide(L)'
;MMYTLGNPLIAITMLRHDIRAGLNVPVRLVIYHDEASGTTRLAYDVPSTLMGNIADEACLAAAGGLDAKLAALAEQVTGTTA
;
A
#
# COMPACT_ATOMS: atom_id res chain seq x y z
N MET A 1 -10.23 -11.44 5.32
CA MET A 1 -9.81 -11.88 3.97
C MET A 1 -8.68 -10.97 3.48
N MET A 2 -7.64 -11.56 2.88
CA MET A 2 -6.53 -10.80 2.29
C MET A 2 -6.83 -10.51 0.81
N TYR A 3 -6.56 -9.28 0.39
CA TYR A 3 -6.69 -8.81 -0.98
C TYR A 3 -5.36 -8.26 -1.48
N THR A 4 -5.18 -8.33 -2.79
CA THR A 4 -4.01 -7.79 -3.47
C THR A 4 -4.50 -6.72 -4.45
N LEU A 5 -3.95 -5.51 -4.33
CA LEU A 5 -4.32 -4.35 -5.11
C LEU A 5 -3.06 -3.81 -5.80
N GLY A 6 -3.17 -3.43 -7.07
CA GLY A 6 -2.03 -2.88 -7.78
C GLY A 6 -2.43 -2.08 -9.01
N ASN A 7 -1.63 -1.06 -9.31
CA ASN A 7 -1.68 -0.35 -10.58
C ASN A 7 -0.44 -0.77 -11.39
N PRO A 8 -0.59 -1.51 -12.50
CA PRO A 8 0.53 -1.97 -13.32
C PRO A 8 1.43 -0.83 -13.82
N LEU A 9 0.87 0.36 -14.07
CA LEU A 9 1.63 1.54 -14.52
C LEU A 9 2.50 2.13 -13.40
N ILE A 10 2.09 2.02 -12.14
CA ILE A 10 2.92 2.42 -10.99
C ILE A 10 3.95 1.32 -10.69
N ALA A 11 3.55 0.05 -10.79
CA ALA A 11 4.47 -1.07 -10.57
C ALA A 11 5.64 -1.03 -11.57
N ILE A 12 5.38 -0.79 -12.87
CA ILE A 12 6.44 -0.75 -13.87
C ILE A 12 7.40 0.43 -13.70
N THR A 13 6.95 1.57 -13.16
CA THR A 13 7.86 2.68 -12.87
C THR A 13 8.84 2.29 -11.77
N MET A 14 8.35 1.66 -10.69
CA MET A 14 9.20 1.22 -9.58
C MET A 14 10.18 0.11 -9.98
N LEU A 15 9.69 -0.90 -10.70
CA LEU A 15 10.51 -2.03 -11.17
C LEU A 15 11.62 -1.63 -12.15
N ARG A 16 11.44 -0.51 -12.89
CA ARG A 16 12.47 0.04 -13.76
C ARG A 16 13.61 0.71 -12.99
N HIS A 17 13.33 1.21 -11.79
CA HIS A 17 14.35 1.82 -10.91
C HIS A 17 15.08 0.76 -10.08
N ASP A 18 14.34 -0.13 -9.42
CA ASP A 18 14.92 -1.23 -8.64
C ASP A 18 14.02 -2.46 -8.69
N ILE A 19 14.57 -3.58 -9.15
CA ILE A 19 13.86 -4.87 -9.23
C ILE A 19 13.39 -5.37 -7.86
N ARG A 20 14.06 -4.97 -6.77
CA ARG A 20 13.69 -5.34 -5.39
C ARG A 20 12.34 -4.78 -4.99
N ALA A 21 11.85 -3.72 -5.65
CA ALA A 21 10.48 -3.24 -5.47
C ALA A 21 9.45 -4.36 -5.73
N GLY A 22 9.76 -5.30 -6.62
CA GLY A 22 8.94 -6.47 -6.95
C GLY A 22 8.62 -7.40 -5.79
N LEU A 23 9.34 -7.32 -4.67
CA LEU A 23 9.02 -8.07 -3.45
C LEU A 23 7.77 -7.53 -2.74
N ASN A 24 7.49 -6.24 -2.94
CA ASN A 24 6.48 -5.47 -2.22
C ASN A 24 5.34 -4.94 -3.12
N VAL A 25 5.46 -5.07 -4.45
CA VAL A 25 4.34 -4.86 -5.39
C VAL A 25 3.85 -6.18 -5.99
N PRO A 26 2.54 -6.37 -6.18
CA PRO A 26 1.44 -5.48 -5.77
C PRO A 26 1.22 -5.42 -4.24
N VAL A 27 0.61 -4.32 -3.78
CA VAL A 27 0.36 -4.09 -2.35
C VAL A 27 -0.77 -4.99 -1.84
N ARG A 28 -0.77 -5.26 -0.53
CA ARG A 28 -1.76 -6.11 0.13
C ARG A 28 -2.57 -5.32 1.13
N LEU A 29 -3.85 -5.67 1.23
CA LEU A 29 -4.75 -5.17 2.26
C LEU A 29 -5.55 -6.32 2.86
N VAL A 30 -5.95 -6.18 4.11
CA VAL A 30 -6.80 -7.13 4.81
C VAL A 30 -8.07 -6.43 5.27
N ILE A 31 -9.21 -7.09 5.04
CA ILE A 31 -10.48 -6.69 5.61
C ILE A 31 -10.89 -7.78 6.60
N TYR A 32 -11.15 -7.40 7.84
CA TYR A 32 -11.48 -8.33 8.91
C TYR A 32 -12.47 -7.73 9.90
N HIS A 33 -13.19 -8.59 10.61
CA HIS A 33 -14.03 -8.20 11.73
C HIS A 33 -13.16 -8.10 12.99
N ASP A 34 -13.21 -6.96 13.67
CA ASP A 34 -12.57 -6.76 14.96
C ASP A 34 -13.56 -7.09 16.08
N GLU A 35 -13.43 -8.28 16.65
CA GLU A 35 -14.33 -8.81 17.69
C GLU A 35 -14.47 -7.88 18.91
N ALA A 36 -13.38 -7.19 19.29
CA ALA A 36 -13.37 -6.33 20.48
C ALA A 36 -14.22 -5.06 20.30
N SER A 37 -14.17 -4.43 19.12
CA SER A 37 -14.98 -3.24 18.83
C SER A 37 -16.29 -3.54 18.10
N GLY A 38 -16.47 -4.76 17.60
CA GLY A 38 -17.61 -5.14 16.75
C GLY A 38 -17.60 -4.45 15.38
N THR A 39 -16.47 -3.87 14.95
CA THR A 39 -16.36 -3.12 13.68
C THR A 39 -15.68 -3.94 12.58
N THR A 40 -15.92 -3.58 11.32
CA THR A 40 -15.11 -4.08 10.20
C THR A 40 -13.93 -3.15 9.99
N ARG A 41 -12.71 -3.70 9.97
CA ARG A 41 -11.48 -2.95 9.76
C ARG A 41 -10.85 -3.27 8.42
N LEU A 42 -10.28 -2.23 7.82
CA LEU A 42 -9.39 -2.32 6.67
C LEU A 42 -7.99 -1.96 7.15
N ALA A 43 -7.03 -2.85 6.93
CA ALA A 43 -5.61 -2.57 7.17
C ALA A 43 -4.80 -2.84 5.90
N TYR A 44 -3.73 -2.09 5.72
CA TYR A 44 -2.82 -2.20 4.57
C TYR A 44 -1.40 -1.93 5.05
N ASP A 45 -0.43 -2.50 4.34
CA ASP A 45 0.96 -2.14 4.55
C ASP A 45 1.24 -0.77 3.93
N VAL A 46 2.05 0.08 4.59
CA VAL A 46 2.50 1.36 4.03
C VAL A 46 3.65 1.11 3.04
N PRO A 47 3.45 1.32 1.72
CA PRO A 47 4.47 1.07 0.70
C PRO A 47 5.84 1.69 0.98
N SER A 48 5.90 2.97 1.39
CA SER A 48 7.19 3.65 1.64
C SER A 48 8.00 2.98 2.75
N THR A 49 7.33 2.56 3.83
CA THR A 49 7.96 1.81 4.93
C THR A 49 8.45 0.45 4.47
N LEU A 50 7.62 -0.31 3.73
CA LEU A 50 7.99 -1.62 3.18
C LEU A 50 9.22 -1.56 2.25
N MET A 51 9.36 -0.45 1.54
CA MET A 51 10.41 -0.24 0.55
C MET A 51 11.58 0.62 1.06
N GLY A 52 11.62 0.93 2.36
CA GLY A 52 12.66 1.77 2.96
C GLY A 52 14.08 1.21 2.83
N ASN A 53 14.25 -0.06 2.48
CA ASN A 53 15.53 -0.69 2.19
C ASN A 53 16.02 -0.49 0.74
N ILE A 54 15.20 0.11 -0.13
CA ILE A 54 15.55 0.44 -1.52
C ILE A 54 16.19 1.84 -1.51
N ALA A 55 17.49 1.89 -1.76
CA ALA A 55 18.26 3.15 -1.84
C ALA A 55 18.10 3.85 -3.20
N ASP A 56 16.85 4.08 -3.62
CA ASP A 56 16.51 4.79 -4.86
C ASP A 56 15.41 5.82 -4.58
N GLU A 57 15.73 7.11 -4.79
CA GLU A 57 14.82 8.21 -4.48
C GLU A 57 13.55 8.20 -5.34
N ALA A 58 13.64 7.77 -6.59
CA ALA A 58 12.49 7.73 -7.49
C ALA A 58 11.51 6.61 -7.09
N CYS A 59 12.03 5.47 -6.66
CA CYS A 59 11.25 4.37 -6.10
C CYS A 59 10.57 4.80 -4.78
N LEU A 60 11.29 5.48 -3.89
CA LEU A 60 10.72 5.99 -2.63
C LEU A 60 9.66 7.06 -2.87
N ALA A 61 9.86 7.96 -3.83
CA ALA A 61 8.86 8.95 -4.22
C ALA A 61 7.59 8.30 -4.80
N ALA A 62 7.76 7.27 -5.64
CA ALA A 62 6.63 6.48 -6.16
C ALA A 62 5.89 5.72 -5.03
N ALA A 63 6.62 5.18 -4.05
CA ALA A 63 6.05 4.53 -2.88
C ALA A 63 5.25 5.53 -2.02
N GLY A 64 5.79 6.72 -1.74
CA GLY A 64 5.06 7.78 -1.03
C GLY A 64 3.79 8.25 -1.76
N GLY A 65 3.84 8.33 -3.09
CA GLY A 65 2.64 8.59 -3.90
C GLY A 65 1.60 7.47 -3.82
N LEU A 66 2.02 6.23 -3.58
CA LEU A 66 1.13 5.09 -3.37
C LEU A 66 0.54 5.11 -1.94
N ASP A 67 1.31 5.50 -0.93
CA ASP A 67 0.81 5.70 0.44
C ASP A 67 -0.40 6.65 0.46
N ALA A 68 -0.26 7.82 -0.17
CA ALA A 68 -1.33 8.82 -0.23
C ALA A 68 -2.61 8.28 -0.90
N LYS A 69 -2.46 7.44 -1.92
CA LYS A 69 -3.61 6.80 -2.61
C LYS A 69 -4.28 5.74 -1.74
N LEU A 70 -3.51 4.97 -0.99
CA LEU A 70 -4.05 3.96 -0.08
C LEU A 70 -4.75 4.61 1.11
N ALA A 71 -4.18 5.68 1.67
CA ALA A 71 -4.83 6.47 2.72
C ALA A 71 -6.16 7.04 2.22
N ALA A 72 -6.16 7.73 1.07
CA ALA A 72 -7.39 8.27 0.49
C ALA A 72 -8.44 7.19 0.20
N LEU A 73 -8.03 6.01 -0.27
CA LEU A 73 -8.93 4.87 -0.46
C LEU A 73 -9.51 4.38 0.87
N ALA A 74 -8.67 4.23 1.90
CA ALA A 74 -9.10 3.79 3.22
C ALA A 74 -10.14 4.76 3.80
N GLU A 75 -9.85 6.06 3.78
CA GLU A 75 -10.78 7.09 4.25
C GLU A 75 -12.11 7.06 3.50
N GLN A 76 -12.06 6.91 2.17
CA GLN A 76 -13.25 6.87 1.35
C GLN A 76 -14.15 5.65 1.65
N VAL A 77 -13.57 4.48 1.95
CA VAL A 77 -14.36 3.26 2.14
C VAL A 77 -14.75 3.01 3.60
N THR A 78 -13.98 3.52 4.58
CA THR A 78 -14.29 3.37 6.00
C THR A 78 -15.09 4.55 6.56
N GLY A 79 -15.04 5.71 5.91
CA GLY A 79 -15.62 6.95 6.44
C GLY A 79 -14.88 7.49 7.68
N THR A 80 -13.65 7.05 7.91
CA THR A 80 -12.80 7.45 9.04
C THR A 80 -11.44 7.91 8.53
N THR A 81 -10.84 8.94 9.13
CA THR A 81 -9.49 9.41 8.79
C THR A 81 -8.44 8.32 9.06
N ALA A 82 -7.54 8.11 8.11
CA ALA A 82 -6.51 7.06 8.13
C ALA A 82 -5.20 7.51 8.79
#